data_AF-A0A5K8A832-F1
#
_entry.id   AF-A0A5K8A832-F1
#
_cell.length_a   1.000
_cell.length_b   1.000
_cell.length_c   1.000
_cell.angle_alpha   90.00
_cell.angle_beta   90.00
_cell.angle_gamma   90.00
#
_symmetry.space_group_name_H-M   'P 1'
#
loop_
_entity.id
_entity.type
_entity.pdbx_description
1 polymer ?
#
loop_
_entity_poly.entity_id
_entity_poly.type
_entity_poly.pdbx_seq_one_letter_code
_entity_poly.pdbx_strand_id
1 'polypeptide(L)'
;MNKPSESSLEDDKQMSVFDKKKPVVVMDAGIATNDNVQWLQANHYRYLVVSRKRHREFNHDKAVEVKRDKDYIVKAYKKYVKETEETEIYCHSSERAKKDQSI
;
A
#
# COMPACT_ATOMS: atom_id res chain seq x y z
N MET A 1 33.94 48.82 -1.66
CA MET A 1 33.89 48.07 -2.93
C MET A 1 32.92 46.91 -2.72
N ASN A 2 31.75 46.99 -3.35
CA ASN A 2 30.70 45.98 -3.25
C ASN A 2 31.10 44.74 -4.05
N LYS A 3 31.18 43.59 -3.37
CA LYS A 3 31.19 42.28 -4.05
C LYS A 3 29.74 41.97 -4.44
N PRO A 4 29.44 41.64 -5.71
CA PRO A 4 28.08 41.30 -6.11
C PRO A 4 27.66 39.99 -5.43
N SER A 5 26.40 39.92 -5.02
CA SER A 5 25.74 38.70 -4.57
C SER A 5 25.58 37.75 -5.76
N GLU A 6 26.24 36.59 -5.71
CA GLU A 6 25.90 35.43 -6.53
C GLU A 6 24.57 34.86 -6.04
N SER A 7 23.49 35.54 -6.45
CA SER A 7 22.21 34.88 -6.63
C SER A 7 22.22 34.16 -7.97
N SER A 8 21.55 33.01 -7.96
CA SER A 8 21.07 32.29 -9.13
C SER A 8 22.10 31.35 -9.74
N LEU A 9 21.74 30.05 -9.69
CA LEU A 9 21.95 29.01 -10.69
C LEU A 9 22.35 27.69 -10.00
N GLU A 10 21.49 27.08 -9.18
CA GLU A 10 21.55 25.62 -8.96
C GLU A 10 20.37 24.93 -8.21
N ASP A 11 19.21 25.58 -7.99
CA ASP A 11 18.11 24.95 -7.21
C ASP A 11 16.89 24.45 -8.02
N ASP A 12 16.86 24.59 -9.35
CA ASP A 12 15.61 24.38 -10.13
C ASP A 12 15.52 23.07 -10.94
N LYS A 13 16.49 22.15 -10.82
CA LYS A 13 16.56 20.97 -11.73
C LYS A 13 16.20 19.62 -11.13
N GLN A 14 15.66 19.57 -9.91
CA GLN A 14 15.17 18.33 -9.30
C GLN A 14 13.67 18.37 -8.95
N MET A 15 12.88 19.17 -9.66
CA MET A 15 11.48 19.41 -9.32
C MET A 15 10.56 19.27 -10.54
N SER A 16 10.31 18.03 -11.00
CA SER A 16 9.05 17.69 -11.70
C SER A 16 8.77 16.19 -11.94
N VAL A 17 9.45 15.25 -11.28
CA VAL A 17 9.18 13.80 -11.55
C VAL A 17 7.96 13.26 -10.78
N PHE A 18 7.53 13.95 -9.73
CA PHE A 18 6.30 13.62 -9.02
C PHE A 18 5.26 14.66 -9.38
N ASP A 19 4.21 14.24 -10.10
CA ASP A 19 2.95 14.98 -10.14
C ASP A 19 2.63 15.56 -8.76
N LYS A 20 1.99 16.74 -8.71
CA LYS A 20 1.59 17.47 -7.48
C LYS A 20 0.69 16.69 -6.49
N LYS A 21 0.52 15.38 -6.66
CA LYS A 21 -0.25 14.47 -5.82
C LYS A 21 0.65 13.84 -4.76
N LYS A 22 0.16 13.77 -3.52
CA LYS A 22 0.84 13.05 -2.44
C LYS A 22 1.13 11.60 -2.84
N PRO A 23 2.32 11.06 -2.48
CA PRO A 23 2.66 9.67 -2.75
C PRO A 23 1.72 8.71 -2.01
N VAL A 24 1.70 7.46 -2.46
CA VAL A 24 1.06 6.38 -1.70
C VAL A 24 2.08 5.84 -0.70
N VAL A 25 1.72 5.79 0.57
CA VAL A 25 2.56 5.23 1.63
C VAL A 25 2.27 3.74 1.77
N VAL A 26 3.29 2.89 1.58
CA VAL A 26 3.17 1.44 1.79
C VAL A 26 3.83 1.08 3.11
N MET A 27 3.09 0.43 4.01
CA MET A 27 3.60 0.06 5.34
C MET A 27 3.44 -1.42 5.63
N ASP A 28 4.50 -2.01 6.18
CA ASP A 28 4.44 -3.35 6.75
C ASP A 28 3.64 -3.39 8.07
N ALA A 29 3.18 -4.58 8.46
CA ALA A 29 2.40 -4.79 9.68
C ALA A 29 3.11 -4.31 10.94
N GLY A 30 4.45 -4.37 10.97
CA GLY A 30 5.25 -3.92 12.13
C GLY A 30 5.09 -2.43 12.44
N ILE A 31 4.85 -1.60 11.43
CA ILE A 31 4.71 -0.14 11.56
C ILE A 31 3.29 0.36 11.24
N ALA A 32 2.37 -0.50 10.83
CA ALA A 32 0.96 -0.17 10.59
C ALA A 32 0.14 -0.14 11.88
N THR A 33 0.56 0.65 12.88
CA THR A 33 -0.25 0.95 14.07
C THR A 33 -1.47 1.80 13.70
N ASN A 34 -2.51 1.78 14.54
CA ASN A 34 -3.68 2.65 14.34
C ASN A 34 -3.28 4.13 14.30
N ASP A 35 -2.39 4.56 15.20
CA ASP A 35 -1.91 5.94 15.27
C ASP A 35 -1.24 6.38 13.96
N ASN A 36 -0.42 5.51 13.36
CA ASN A 36 0.25 5.81 12.08
C ASN A 36 -0.76 5.89 10.93
N VAL A 37 -1.76 5.01 10.90
CA VAL A 37 -2.82 5.06 9.88
C VAL A 37 -3.67 6.33 10.03
N GLN A 38 -4.06 6.68 11.25
CA GLN A 38 -4.81 7.91 11.54
C GLN A 38 -4.02 9.17 11.14
N TRP A 39 -2.71 9.18 11.40
CA TRP A 39 -1.84 10.27 10.97
C TRP A 39 -1.84 10.41 9.43
N LEU A 40 -1.75 9.30 8.69
CA LEU A 40 -1.82 9.31 7.23
C LEU A 40 -3.16 9.84 6.71
N GLN A 41 -4.27 9.40 7.31
CA GLN A 41 -5.62 9.87 6.98
C GLN A 41 -5.77 11.38 7.22
N ALA A 42 -5.40 11.86 8.42
CA ALA A 42 -5.47 13.27 8.80
C ALA A 42 -4.61 14.17 7.90
N ASN A 43 -3.50 13.62 7.38
CA ASN A 43 -2.63 14.30 6.44
C ASN A 43 -2.97 14.01 4.96
N HIS A 44 -4.11 13.38 4.67
CA HIS A 44 -4.59 13.10 3.31
C HIS A 44 -3.59 12.32 2.43
N TYR A 45 -2.84 11.39 3.03
CA TYR A 45 -2.04 10.42 2.30
C TYR A 45 -2.90 9.23 1.89
N ARG A 46 -2.69 8.75 0.66
CA ARG A 46 -3.15 7.42 0.27
C ARG A 46 -2.20 6.39 0.90
N TYR A 47 -2.72 5.24 1.33
CA TYR A 47 -1.89 4.20 1.91
C TYR A 47 -2.32 2.79 1.50
N LEU A 48 -1.36 1.87 1.57
CA LEU A 48 -1.58 0.43 1.48
C LEU A 48 -0.80 -0.22 2.61
N VAL A 49 -1.48 -0.88 3.53
CA VAL A 49 -0.85 -1.42 4.73
C VAL A 49 -1.16 -2.89 4.88
N VAL A 50 -0.19 -3.66 5.39
CA VAL A 50 -0.46 -5.04 5.79
C VAL A 50 -1.35 -4.99 7.04
N SER A 51 -2.58 -5.47 6.88
CA SER A 51 -3.55 -5.49 7.99
C SER A 51 -3.02 -6.31 9.17
N ARG A 52 -3.14 -5.74 10.37
CA ARG A 52 -2.85 -6.43 11.64
C ARG A 52 -4.07 -7.18 12.19
N LYS A 53 -5.24 -7.09 11.53
CA LYS A 53 -6.45 -7.78 11.94
C LYS A 53 -6.24 -9.30 11.81
N ARG A 54 -6.69 -10.06 12.81
CA ARG A 54 -6.62 -11.53 12.79
C ARG A 54 -7.74 -12.17 11.95
N HIS A 55 -8.82 -11.43 11.69
CA HIS A 55 -9.92 -11.91 10.87
C HIS A 55 -9.48 -12.04 9.41
N ARG A 56 -9.78 -13.19 8.80
CA ARG A 56 -9.57 -13.46 7.38
C ARG A 56 -10.91 -13.81 6.77
N GLU A 57 -11.33 -13.04 5.78
CA GLU A 57 -12.49 -13.33 4.96
C GLU A 57 -12.02 -13.50 3.51
N PHE A 58 -12.31 -14.64 2.88
CA PHE A 58 -11.95 -14.84 1.48
C PHE A 58 -13.14 -15.44 0.72
N ASN A 59 -13.71 -14.66 -0.19
CA ASN A 59 -14.76 -15.13 -1.08
C ASN A 59 -14.16 -15.54 -2.43
N HIS A 60 -14.08 -16.85 -2.69
CA HIS A 60 -13.48 -17.39 -3.92
C HIS A 60 -14.23 -16.98 -5.19
N ASP A 61 -15.55 -16.84 -5.13
CA ASP A 61 -16.39 -16.49 -6.30
C ASP A 61 -16.22 -15.03 -6.71
N LYS A 62 -15.87 -14.17 -5.74
CA LYS A 62 -15.60 -12.75 -5.97
C LYS A 62 -14.11 -12.44 -6.13
N ALA A 63 -13.25 -13.44 -6.01
CA ALA A 63 -11.82 -13.27 -6.13
C ALA A 63 -11.37 -13.28 -7.59
N VAL A 64 -10.42 -12.42 -7.93
CA VAL A 64 -9.82 -12.34 -9.26
C VAL A 64 -8.39 -12.86 -9.23
N GLU A 65 -7.94 -13.49 -10.31
CA GLU A 65 -6.54 -13.88 -10.44
C GLU A 65 -5.68 -12.64 -10.67
N VAL A 66 -4.69 -12.45 -9.81
CA VAL A 66 -3.75 -11.31 -9.88
C VAL A 66 -2.35 -11.73 -10.30
N LYS A 67 -2.03 -13.02 -10.14
CA LYS A 67 -0.78 -13.62 -10.62
C LYS A 67 -0.99 -15.08 -10.94
N ARG A 68 -0.42 -15.53 -12.05
CA ARG A 68 -0.35 -16.94 -12.44
C ARG A 68 1.09 -17.26 -12.84
N ASP A 69 1.62 -18.31 -12.25
CA ASP A 69 2.88 -18.95 -12.63
C ASP A 69 2.59 -20.41 -12.99
N LYS A 70 3.60 -21.19 -13.41
CA LYS A 70 3.43 -22.61 -13.76
C LYS A 70 2.88 -23.42 -12.59
N ASP A 71 3.36 -23.12 -11.38
CA ASP A 71 3.13 -23.97 -10.20
C ASP A 71 2.11 -23.38 -9.21
N TYR A 72 1.77 -22.10 -9.35
CA TYR A 72 0.86 -21.43 -8.42
C TYR A 72 0.02 -20.31 -9.04
N ILE A 73 -1.11 -20.05 -8.37
CA ILE A 73 -2.02 -18.96 -8.67
C ILE A 73 -2.18 -18.13 -7.40
N VAL A 74 -2.14 -16.80 -7.57
CA VAL A 74 -2.53 -15.84 -6.54
C VAL A 74 -3.86 -15.21 -6.93
N LYS A 75 -4.84 -15.33 -6.05
CA LYS A 75 -6.15 -14.69 -6.17
C LYS A 75 -6.30 -13.58 -5.13
N ALA A 76 -6.93 -12.47 -5.52
CA ALA A 76 -7.24 -11.36 -4.62
C ALA A 76 -8.75 -11.14 -4.54
N TYR A 77 -9.26 -10.99 -3.33
CA TYR A 77 -10.63 -10.59 -3.03
C TYR A 77 -10.59 -9.19 -2.40
N LYS A 78 -11.33 -8.24 -2.99
CA LYS A 78 -11.48 -6.89 -2.45
C LYS A 78 -12.83 -6.77 -1.74
N LYS A 79 -12.83 -6.15 -0.56
CA LYS A 79 -14.03 -5.85 0.21
C LYS A 79 -13.98 -4.40 0.68
N TYR A 80 -15.00 -3.62 0.31
CA TYR A 80 -15.16 -2.28 0.85
C TYR A 80 -15.77 -2.35 2.25
N VAL A 81 -15.21 -1.61 3.21
CA VAL A 81 -15.64 -1.53 4.60
C VAL A 81 -16.24 -0.14 4.81
N LYS A 82 -17.56 -0.07 4.99
CA LYS A 82 -18.28 1.20 5.07
C LYS A 82 -17.92 1.98 6.34
N GLU A 83 -17.64 1.28 7.43
CA GLU A 83 -17.37 1.86 8.75
C GLU A 83 -16.06 2.65 8.78
N THR A 84 -15.07 2.23 8.01
CA THR A 84 -13.76 2.90 7.94
C THR A 84 -13.55 3.64 6.63
N GLU A 85 -14.48 3.51 5.68
CA GLU A 85 -14.34 3.94 4.28
C GLU A 85 -13.09 3.37 3.58
N GLU A 86 -12.56 2.26 4.07
CA GLU A 86 -11.37 1.61 3.52
C GLU A 86 -11.74 0.44 2.61
N THR A 87 -10.78 -0.01 1.81
CA THR A 87 -10.88 -1.29 1.09
C THR A 87 -9.89 -2.28 1.68
N GLU A 88 -10.39 -3.41 2.15
CA GLU A 88 -9.58 -4.56 2.53
C GLU A 88 -9.31 -5.43 1.31
N ILE A 89 -8.06 -5.89 1.17
CA ILE A 89 -7.64 -6.79 0.10
C ILE A 89 -7.11 -8.07 0.75
N TYR A 90 -7.79 -9.17 0.49
CA TYR A 90 -7.39 -10.49 0.93
C TYR A 90 -6.72 -11.23 -0.23
N CYS A 91 -5.53 -11.76 0.01
CA CYS A 91 -4.76 -12.51 -0.99
C CYS A 91 -4.68 -13.97 -0.60
N HIS A 92 -4.94 -14.86 -1.56
CA HIS A 92 -4.80 -16.31 -1.41
C HIS A 92 -3.82 -16.84 -2.46
N SER A 93 -2.75 -17.50 -2.00
CA SER A 93 -1.79 -18.22 -2.85
C SER A 93 -2.01 -19.72 -2.71
N SER A 94 -2.12 -20.43 -3.83
CA SER A 94 -2.27 -21.89 -3.84
C SER A 94 -1.07 -22.61 -3.20
N GLU A 95 0.15 -22.11 -3.38
CA GLU A 95 1.33 -22.66 -2.73
C GLU A 95 1.35 -22.42 -1.23
N ARG A 96 0.99 -21.19 -0.80
CA ARG A 96 0.94 -20.89 0.63
C ARG A 96 -0.13 -21.73 1.34
N ALA A 97 -1.27 -21.93 0.70
CA ALA A 97 -2.33 -22.79 1.22
C ALA A 97 -1.87 -24.25 1.40
N LYS A 98 -1.12 -24.82 0.42
CA LYS A 98 -0.55 -26.17 0.55
C LYS A 98 0.39 -26.28 1.75
N LYS A 99 1.24 -25.27 1.97
CA LYS A 99 2.17 -25.25 3.11
C LYS A 99 1.45 -25.16 4.45
N ASP A 100 0.40 -24.36 4.54
CA ASP A 100 -0.39 -24.20 5.77
C ASP A 100 -1.23 -25.47 6.07
N GLN A 101 -1.54 -26.32 5.08
CA GLN A 101 -2.23 -27.62 5.24
C GLN A 101 -1.28 -28.80 5.56
N SER A 102 0.03 -28.60 5.44
CA SER A 102 1.04 -29.64 5.71
C SER A 102 1.56 -29.61 7.16
N ILE A 103 0.78 -29.00 8.06
CA ILE A 103 0.99 -28.91 9.50
C ILE A 103 -0.09 -29.74 10.18
#